data_AF-A0A5J5MTQ1-F1
#
_entry.id   AF-A0A5J5MTQ1-F1
#
_cell.length_a   1.000
_cell.length_b   1.000
_cell.length_c   1.000
_cell.angle_alpha   90.00
_cell.angle_beta   90.00
_cell.angle_gamma   90.00
#
_symmetry.space_group_name_H-M   'P 1'
#
loop_
_entity.id
_entity.type
_entity.pdbx_description
1 polymer ?
#
loop_
_entity_poly.entity_id
_entity_poly.type
_entity_poly.pdbx_seq_one_letter_code
_entity_poly.pdbx_strand_id
1 'polypeptide(L)'
;VPPNIAELKNLEVLNFFNNQIEELPTQISSLQKLKHLNLGMNRLNTLPRGFGSLPALEVLDLTYNNLNENSLPGNFFYLTTLRALYLSDNDFEILPPDIGKLTKLQILSLRDNDLISLPKEIGELTQLKELHIQGNRLTVLPPELVFYIYTYIYTHTYIYIYIHIYMRVGYICVPALSPAPPRCWEQGTREISTE
;
A
#
# COMPACT_ATOMS: atom_id res chain seq x y z
N VAL A 1 -4.49 -14.33 -19.00
CA VAL A 1 -5.94 -13.96 -19.12
C VAL A 1 -6.24 -13.54 -20.55
N PRO A 2 -7.35 -13.96 -21.19
CA PRO A 2 -7.63 -13.60 -22.58
C PRO A 2 -7.91 -12.09 -22.76
N PRO A 3 -7.43 -11.44 -23.83
CA PRO A 3 -7.65 -10.01 -24.08
C PRO A 3 -9.13 -9.60 -24.17
N ASN A 4 -10.02 -10.50 -24.60
CA ASN A 4 -11.44 -10.23 -24.79
C ASN A 4 -12.18 -9.93 -23.47
N ILE A 5 -11.55 -10.11 -22.29
CA ILE A 5 -12.11 -9.62 -21.02
C ILE A 5 -12.45 -8.12 -21.08
N ALA A 6 -11.71 -7.35 -21.88
CA ALA A 6 -11.92 -5.93 -22.12
C ALA A 6 -13.25 -5.60 -22.85
N GLU A 7 -13.89 -6.59 -23.48
CA GLU A 7 -15.19 -6.42 -24.14
C GLU A 7 -16.34 -6.30 -23.14
N LEU A 8 -16.12 -6.68 -21.87
CA LEU A 8 -17.08 -6.55 -20.78
C LEU A 8 -17.16 -5.11 -20.28
N LYS A 9 -17.72 -4.22 -21.11
CA LYS A 9 -17.78 -2.76 -20.87
C LYS A 9 -18.49 -2.33 -19.57
N ASN A 10 -19.28 -3.22 -18.99
CA ASN A 10 -20.02 -2.98 -17.74
C ASN A 10 -19.40 -3.68 -16.52
N LEU A 11 -18.22 -4.29 -16.66
CA LEU A 11 -17.57 -5.00 -15.57
C LEU A 11 -17.13 -4.02 -14.48
N GLU A 12 -17.65 -4.21 -13.27
CA GLU A 12 -17.29 -3.41 -12.09
C GLU A 12 -16.38 -4.16 -11.11
N VAL A 13 -16.53 -5.48 -11.06
CA VAL A 13 -15.78 -6.36 -10.17
C VAL A 13 -15.18 -7.48 -10.99
N LEU A 14 -13.88 -7.67 -10.87
CA LEU A 14 -13.14 -8.76 -11.49
C LEU A 14 -12.30 -9.46 -10.43
N ASN A 15 -12.57 -10.75 -10.24
CA ASN A 15 -11.87 -11.57 -9.25
C ASN A 15 -11.16 -12.73 -9.95
N PHE A 16 -9.84 -12.74 -9.83
CA PHE A 16 -8.94 -13.79 -10.28
C PHE A 16 -8.11 -14.35 -9.12
N PHE A 17 -8.59 -14.20 -7.89
CA PHE A 17 -7.93 -14.72 -6.69
C PHE A 17 -7.60 -16.21 -6.82
N ASN A 18 -6.41 -16.60 -6.36
CA ASN A 18 -5.96 -17.99 -6.28
C ASN A 18 -5.98 -18.71 -7.63
N ASN A 19 -5.25 -18.15 -8.59
CA ASN A 19 -5.03 -18.74 -9.91
C ASN A 19 -3.53 -18.85 -10.20
N GLN A 20 -3.17 -19.19 -11.44
CA GLN A 20 -1.78 -19.29 -11.90
C GLN A 20 -1.48 -18.23 -12.97
N ILE A 21 -2.03 -17.02 -12.80
CA ILE A 21 -1.86 -15.95 -13.79
C ILE A 21 -0.45 -15.38 -13.67
N GLU A 22 0.30 -15.49 -14.77
CA GLU A 22 1.66 -14.92 -14.89
C GLU A 22 1.65 -13.54 -15.55
N GLU A 23 0.66 -13.27 -16.40
CA GLU A 23 0.51 -12.00 -17.11
C GLU A 23 -0.96 -11.59 -17.33
N LEU A 24 -1.15 -10.27 -17.40
CA LEU A 24 -2.41 -9.65 -17.77
C LEU A 24 -2.32 -9.01 -19.16
N PRO A 25 -3.37 -9.10 -19.99
CA PRO A 25 -3.41 -8.43 -21.28
C PRO A 25 -3.44 -6.91 -21.08
N THR A 26 -2.78 -6.15 -21.94
CA THR A 26 -2.75 -4.67 -21.88
C THR A 26 -4.15 -4.06 -21.97
N GLN A 27 -5.08 -4.76 -22.63
CA GLN A 27 -6.47 -4.38 -22.80
C GLN A 27 -7.24 -4.30 -21.48
N ILE A 28 -6.76 -4.89 -20.38
CA ILE A 28 -7.40 -4.77 -19.06
C ILE A 28 -7.58 -3.29 -18.67
N SER A 29 -6.64 -2.43 -19.06
CA SER A 29 -6.63 -0.99 -18.82
C SER A 29 -7.78 -0.23 -19.50
N SER A 30 -8.53 -0.88 -20.40
CA SER A 30 -9.67 -0.27 -21.09
C SER A 30 -11.00 -0.42 -20.33
N LEU A 31 -11.04 -1.18 -19.23
CA LEU A 31 -12.25 -1.42 -18.45
C LEU A 31 -12.68 -0.17 -17.67
N GLN A 32 -13.50 0.67 -18.29
CA GLN A 32 -13.87 2.01 -17.79
C GLN A 32 -14.66 2.01 -16.48
N LYS A 33 -15.36 0.90 -16.16
CA LYS A 33 -16.21 0.80 -14.97
C LYS A 33 -15.64 -0.09 -13.88
N LEU A 34 -14.44 -0.65 -14.07
CA LEU A 34 -13.86 -1.57 -13.11
C LEU A 34 -13.47 -0.81 -11.84
N LYS A 35 -14.10 -1.19 -10.73
CA LYS A 35 -13.89 -0.62 -9.39
C LYS A 35 -13.08 -1.53 -8.49
N HIS A 36 -13.27 -2.84 -8.62
CA HIS A 36 -12.62 -3.84 -7.77
C HIS A 36 -11.91 -4.87 -8.62
N LEU A 37 -10.59 -4.96 -8.46
CA LEU A 37 -9.75 -5.94 -9.13
C LEU A 37 -8.99 -6.75 -8.09
N ASN A 38 -9.35 -8.03 -7.97
CA ASN A 38 -8.62 -8.97 -7.12
C ASN A 38 -7.78 -9.90 -8.00
N LEU A 39 -6.47 -9.82 -7.83
CA LEU A 39 -5.43 -10.61 -8.49
C LEU A 39 -4.57 -11.33 -7.44
N GLY A 40 -5.03 -11.43 -6.20
CA GLY A 40 -4.27 -12.04 -5.12
C GLY A 40 -4.01 -13.54 -5.34
N MET A 41 -2.93 -14.06 -4.78
CA MET A 41 -2.51 -15.46 -4.94
C MET A 41 -2.39 -15.86 -6.41
N ASN A 42 -1.50 -15.20 -7.13
CA ASN A 42 -1.15 -15.51 -8.53
C ASN A 42 0.38 -15.57 -8.67
N ARG A 43 0.89 -15.46 -9.90
CA ARG A 43 2.32 -15.51 -10.23
C ARG A 43 2.73 -14.31 -11.09
N LEU A 44 2.09 -13.15 -10.86
CA LEU A 44 2.35 -11.95 -11.64
C LEU A 44 3.76 -11.46 -11.35
N ASN A 45 4.57 -11.35 -12.39
CA ASN A 45 5.92 -10.76 -12.32
C ASN A 45 5.92 -9.28 -12.78
N THR A 46 4.89 -8.86 -13.50
CA THR A 46 4.75 -7.50 -14.04
C THR A 46 3.28 -7.15 -14.24
N LEU A 47 2.97 -5.85 -14.17
CA LEU A 47 1.69 -5.31 -14.61
C LEU A 47 1.85 -4.70 -16.01
N PRO A 48 0.85 -4.86 -16.89
CA PRO A 48 0.95 -4.44 -18.28
C PRO A 48 1.09 -2.92 -18.41
N ARG A 49 1.69 -2.47 -19.52
CA ARG A 49 1.70 -1.04 -19.86
C ARG A 49 0.29 -0.48 -19.90
N GLY A 50 0.12 0.72 -19.35
CA GLY A 50 -1.18 1.37 -19.30
C GLY A 50 -2.04 0.96 -18.11
N PHE A 51 -1.60 0.04 -17.24
CA PHE A 51 -2.40 -0.42 -16.09
C PHE A 51 -2.94 0.72 -15.22
N GLY A 52 -2.19 1.82 -15.11
CA GLY A 52 -2.61 3.03 -14.42
C GLY A 52 -3.73 3.85 -15.07
N SER A 53 -4.30 3.39 -16.19
CA SER A 53 -5.37 4.05 -16.94
C SER A 53 -6.76 3.51 -16.62
N LEU A 54 -6.95 2.81 -15.50
CA LEU A 54 -8.25 2.37 -15.01
C LEU A 54 -8.93 3.52 -14.23
N PRO A 55 -9.90 4.24 -14.83
CA PRO A 55 -10.34 5.52 -14.28
C PRO A 55 -11.20 5.38 -13.01
N ALA A 56 -11.83 4.22 -12.81
CA ALA A 56 -12.78 3.96 -11.73
C ALA A 56 -12.25 3.01 -10.65
N LEU A 57 -10.99 2.58 -10.72
CA LEU A 57 -10.47 1.54 -9.83
C LEU A 57 -10.31 2.06 -8.40
N GLU A 58 -11.06 1.47 -7.47
CA GLU A 58 -11.08 1.84 -6.06
C GLU A 58 -10.32 0.83 -5.18
N VAL A 59 -10.37 -0.46 -5.54
CA VAL A 59 -9.73 -1.53 -4.77
C VAL A 59 -8.90 -2.39 -5.70
N LEU A 60 -7.62 -2.53 -5.37
CA LEU A 60 -6.68 -3.38 -6.06
C LEU A 60 -6.00 -4.30 -5.06
N ASP A 61 -6.19 -5.61 -5.25
CA ASP A 61 -5.51 -6.64 -4.48
C ASP A 61 -4.52 -7.39 -5.38
N LEU A 62 -3.23 -7.26 -5.05
CA LEU A 62 -2.10 -7.91 -5.70
C LEU A 62 -1.31 -8.78 -4.70
N THR A 63 -1.92 -9.10 -3.55
CA THR A 63 -1.30 -9.89 -2.50
C THR A 63 -0.79 -11.23 -3.02
N TYR A 64 0.37 -11.70 -2.55
CA TYR A 64 0.88 -13.03 -2.90
C TYR A 64 1.10 -13.19 -4.41
N ASN A 65 2.03 -12.41 -4.94
CA ASN A 65 2.52 -12.45 -6.33
C ASN A 65 4.07 -12.35 -6.32
N ASN A 66 4.69 -12.10 -7.47
CA ASN A 66 6.14 -11.95 -7.62
C ASN A 66 6.48 -10.53 -8.10
N LEU A 67 5.79 -9.52 -7.55
CA LEU A 67 5.97 -8.13 -7.94
C LEU A 67 7.07 -7.47 -7.10
N ASN A 68 7.81 -6.57 -7.72
CA ASN A 68 8.75 -5.65 -7.08
C ASN A 68 8.57 -4.23 -7.65
N GLU A 69 9.41 -3.29 -7.25
CA GLU A 69 9.34 -1.90 -7.70
C GLU A 69 9.47 -1.72 -9.22
N ASN A 70 10.15 -2.65 -9.91
CA ASN A 70 10.30 -2.64 -11.38
C ASN A 70 9.11 -3.31 -12.10
N SER A 71 8.27 -4.06 -11.37
CA SER A 71 7.07 -4.71 -11.91
C SER A 71 5.93 -3.74 -12.18
N LEU A 72 5.96 -2.55 -11.56
CA LEU A 72 4.94 -1.52 -11.69
C LEU A 72 5.22 -0.64 -12.94
N PRO A 73 4.26 -0.46 -13.86
CA PRO A 73 4.44 0.43 -15.01
C PRO A 73 4.53 1.89 -14.53
N GLY A 74 5.24 2.74 -15.28
CA GLY A 74 5.47 4.14 -14.88
C GLY A 74 4.20 4.99 -14.65
N ASN A 75 3.04 4.57 -15.17
CA ASN A 75 1.76 5.23 -14.91
C ASN A 75 0.96 4.60 -13.76
N PHE A 76 1.47 3.58 -13.06
CA PHE A 76 0.74 2.86 -11.99
C PHE A 76 0.14 3.81 -10.94
N PHE A 77 0.90 4.82 -10.53
CA PHE A 77 0.46 5.81 -9.54
C PHE A 77 -0.49 6.88 -10.09
N TYR A 78 -1.01 6.72 -11.31
CA TYR A 78 -2.07 7.57 -11.87
C TYR A 78 -3.48 7.07 -11.52
N LEU A 79 -3.58 5.93 -10.82
CA LEU A 79 -4.81 5.37 -10.25
C LEU A 79 -5.33 6.20 -9.06
N THR A 80 -5.56 7.49 -9.28
CA THR A 80 -5.94 8.48 -8.25
C THR A 80 -7.31 8.24 -7.62
N THR A 81 -8.07 7.25 -8.10
CA THR A 81 -9.32 6.78 -7.50
C THR A 81 -9.13 5.65 -6.49
N LEU A 82 -7.94 5.07 -6.37
CA LEU A 82 -7.66 4.00 -5.42
C LEU A 82 -7.89 4.42 -3.98
N ARG A 83 -8.58 3.55 -3.26
CA ARG A 83 -8.91 3.64 -1.83
C ARG A 83 -8.26 2.52 -1.04
N ALA A 84 -8.07 1.35 -1.64
CA ALA A 84 -7.38 0.24 -1.01
C ALA A 84 -6.40 -0.41 -1.99
N LEU A 85 -5.15 -0.53 -1.55
CA LEU A 85 -4.06 -1.17 -2.30
C LEU A 85 -3.41 -2.24 -1.41
N TYR A 86 -3.50 -3.48 -1.84
CA TYR A 86 -2.86 -4.61 -1.17
C TYR A 86 -1.73 -5.15 -2.04
N LEU A 87 -0.51 -5.08 -1.49
CA LEU A 87 0.75 -5.52 -2.08
C LEU A 87 1.49 -6.46 -1.11
N SER A 88 0.79 -7.07 -0.15
CA SER A 88 1.43 -7.97 0.81
C SER A 88 2.01 -9.21 0.11
N ASP A 89 3.00 -9.87 0.72
CA ASP A 89 3.60 -11.11 0.19
C ASP A 89 4.07 -10.93 -1.26
N ASN A 90 4.98 -9.97 -1.46
CA ASN A 90 5.65 -9.68 -2.73
C ASN A 90 7.14 -9.40 -2.43
N ASP A 91 7.89 -8.99 -3.44
CA ASP A 91 9.35 -8.84 -3.38
C ASP A 91 9.78 -7.36 -3.42
N PHE A 92 8.99 -6.44 -2.84
CA PHE A 92 9.33 -5.01 -2.82
C PHE A 92 10.45 -4.71 -1.81
N GLU A 93 11.59 -4.20 -2.29
CA GLU A 93 12.66 -3.66 -1.44
C GLU A 93 12.49 -2.15 -1.19
N ILE A 94 11.89 -1.46 -2.16
CA ILE A 94 11.64 -0.02 -2.12
C ILE A 94 10.21 0.26 -2.59
N LEU A 95 9.51 1.14 -1.88
CA LEU A 95 8.26 1.70 -2.38
C LEU A 95 8.55 3.00 -3.15
N PRO A 96 8.16 3.12 -4.43
CA PRO A 96 8.41 4.35 -5.20
C PRO A 96 7.80 5.59 -4.55
N PRO A 97 8.50 6.75 -4.54
CA PRO A 97 7.99 8.03 -4.02
C PRO A 97 6.65 8.46 -4.61
N ASP A 98 6.38 8.06 -5.85
CA ASP A 98 5.12 8.32 -6.54
C ASP A 98 3.87 7.77 -5.84
N ILE A 99 4.02 6.92 -4.80
CA ILE A 99 2.90 6.52 -3.93
C ILE A 99 2.12 7.72 -3.39
N GLY A 100 2.77 8.85 -3.13
CA GLY A 100 2.13 10.09 -2.64
C GLY A 100 1.03 10.63 -3.57
N LYS A 101 1.06 10.27 -4.87
CA LYS A 101 0.02 10.64 -5.85
C LYS A 101 -1.34 9.98 -5.54
N LEU A 102 -1.37 8.87 -4.81
CA LEU A 102 -2.60 8.15 -4.44
C LEU A 102 -3.33 8.80 -3.26
N THR A 103 -3.63 10.09 -3.35
CA THR A 103 -4.14 10.91 -2.22
C THR A 103 -5.50 10.47 -1.64
N LYS A 104 -6.24 9.62 -2.35
CA LYS A 104 -7.50 9.01 -1.87
C LYS A 104 -7.31 7.67 -1.16
N LEU A 105 -6.09 7.16 -1.09
CA LEU A 105 -5.80 5.87 -0.51
C LEU A 105 -6.12 5.89 0.99
N GLN A 106 -6.90 4.91 1.43
CA GLN A 106 -7.34 4.71 2.81
C GLN A 106 -6.69 3.49 3.43
N ILE A 107 -6.37 2.47 2.63
CA ILE A 107 -5.72 1.25 3.08
C ILE A 107 -4.53 0.98 2.19
N LEU A 108 -3.35 0.87 2.79
CA LEU A 108 -2.13 0.40 2.13
C LEU A 108 -1.58 -0.80 2.90
N SER A 109 -1.49 -1.95 2.23
CA SER A 109 -0.89 -3.14 2.81
C SER A 109 0.35 -3.54 2.03
N LEU A 110 1.48 -3.59 2.74
CA LEU A 110 2.82 -3.92 2.28
C LEU A 110 3.44 -4.98 3.19
N ARG A 111 2.61 -5.80 3.85
CA ARG A 111 3.08 -6.84 4.76
C ARG A 111 3.97 -7.86 4.03
N ASP A 112 4.92 -8.46 4.73
CA ASP A 112 5.71 -9.60 4.26
C ASP A 112 6.33 -9.29 2.88
N ASN A 113 7.09 -8.20 2.84
CA ASN A 113 7.93 -7.76 1.73
C ASN A 113 9.35 -7.54 2.27
N ASP A 114 10.28 -7.04 1.46
CA ASP A 114 11.66 -6.78 1.86
C ASP A 114 11.98 -5.29 2.06
N LEU A 115 10.97 -4.46 2.35
CA LEU A 115 11.13 -3.00 2.40
C LEU A 115 12.18 -2.58 3.44
N ILE A 116 13.17 -1.81 2.99
CA ILE A 116 14.27 -1.30 3.83
C ILE A 116 13.91 0.07 4.42
N SER A 117 13.13 0.86 3.68
CA SER A 117 12.61 2.16 4.11
C SER A 117 11.25 2.45 3.46
N LEU A 118 10.56 3.45 3.99
CA LEU A 118 9.39 4.05 3.33
C LEU A 118 9.75 5.45 2.80
N PRO A 119 9.28 5.84 1.61
CA PRO A 119 9.49 7.19 1.09
C PRO A 119 8.76 8.22 1.96
N LYS A 120 9.30 9.45 2.05
CA LYS A 120 8.68 10.56 2.80
C LYS A 120 7.28 10.92 2.26
N GLU A 121 7.07 10.69 0.96
CA GLU A 121 5.83 10.92 0.23
C GLU A 121 4.66 10.07 0.76
N ILE A 122 4.93 9.04 1.58
CA ILE A 122 3.88 8.36 2.35
C ILE A 122 3.07 9.35 3.22
N GLY A 123 3.69 10.46 3.64
CA GLY A 123 3.02 11.53 4.37
C GLY A 123 1.98 12.29 3.56
N GLU A 124 2.04 12.24 2.22
CA GLU A 124 1.10 12.88 1.32
C GLU A 124 -0.24 12.12 1.23
N LEU A 125 -0.27 10.87 1.72
CA LEU A 125 -1.47 10.04 1.82
C LEU A 125 -2.38 10.51 2.96
N THR A 126 -2.90 11.74 2.83
CA THR A 126 -3.73 12.41 3.85
C THR A 126 -5.03 11.71 4.21
N GLN A 127 -5.51 10.80 3.36
CA GLN A 127 -6.68 9.96 3.64
C GLN A 127 -6.35 8.57 4.18
N LEU A 128 -5.06 8.24 4.35
CA LEU A 128 -4.63 6.93 4.79
C LEU A 128 -5.15 6.68 6.19
N LYS A 129 -5.92 5.61 6.30
CA LYS A 129 -6.45 5.12 7.56
C LYS A 129 -5.67 3.93 8.02
N GLU A 130 -5.28 3.00 7.16
CA GLU A 130 -4.58 1.78 7.59
C GLU A 130 -3.28 1.61 6.81
N LEU A 131 -2.19 1.36 7.54
CA LEU A 131 -0.87 1.08 6.97
C LEU A 131 -0.31 -0.21 7.56
N HIS A 132 -0.26 -1.26 6.74
CA HIS A 132 0.27 -2.55 7.15
C HIS A 132 1.68 -2.77 6.59
N ILE A 133 2.68 -2.82 7.46
CA ILE A 133 4.11 -2.91 7.08
C ILE A 133 4.85 -4.02 7.85
N GLN A 134 4.10 -4.96 8.43
CA GLN A 134 4.67 -6.09 9.18
C GLN A 134 5.54 -6.94 8.27
N GLY A 135 6.56 -7.61 8.83
CA GLY A 135 7.36 -8.57 8.04
C GLY A 135 8.26 -7.93 6.99
N ASN A 136 8.59 -6.64 7.14
CA ASN A 136 9.60 -5.95 6.33
C ASN A 136 10.92 -5.80 7.09
N ARG A 137 11.92 -5.22 6.42
CA ARG A 137 13.26 -4.94 6.96
C ARG A 137 13.42 -3.48 7.42
N LEU A 138 12.30 -2.83 7.74
CA LEU A 138 12.25 -1.43 8.18
C LEU A 138 12.92 -1.26 9.54
N THR A 139 13.81 -0.28 9.65
CA THR A 139 14.48 0.10 10.90
C THR A 139 14.00 1.44 11.44
N VAL A 140 13.60 2.34 10.54
CA VAL A 140 13.16 3.70 10.84
C VAL A 140 11.94 4.02 9.99
N LEU A 141 10.98 4.73 10.59
CA LEU A 141 9.84 5.30 9.85
C LEU A 141 10.10 6.77 9.50
N PRO A 142 9.67 7.23 8.32
CA PRO A 142 9.81 8.62 7.93
C PRO A 142 9.09 9.56 8.92
N PRO A 143 9.68 10.72 9.28
CA PRO A 143 9.07 11.72 10.16
C PRO A 143 7.66 12.15 9.75
N GLU A 144 7.33 12.03 8.46
CA GLU A 144 6.04 12.42 7.91
C GLU A 144 4.89 11.52 8.41
N LEU A 145 5.18 10.26 8.79
CA LEU A 145 4.19 9.38 9.45
C LEU A 145 3.93 9.78 10.91
N VAL A 146 4.80 10.58 11.49
CA VAL A 146 4.82 10.89 12.93
C VAL A 146 3.70 11.85 13.30
N PHE A 147 3.32 12.75 12.40
CA PHE A 147 2.15 13.62 12.57
C PHE A 147 0.85 12.82 12.78
N TYR A 148 0.70 11.71 12.06
CA TYR A 148 -0.47 10.85 12.18
C TYR A 148 -0.49 10.12 13.54
N ILE A 149 0.67 9.69 14.03
CA ILE A 149 0.82 9.01 15.32
C ILE A 149 0.59 10.00 16.49
N TYR A 150 1.12 11.21 16.43
CA TYR A 150 0.93 12.20 17.51
C TYR A 150 -0.48 12.76 17.56
N THR A 151 -1.11 13.09 16.42
CA THR A 151 -2.51 13.56 16.38
C THR A 151 -3.46 12.57 17.07
N TYR A 152 -3.19 11.28 16.93
CA TYR A 152 -3.93 10.20 17.58
C TYR A 152 -3.85 10.24 19.11
N ILE A 153 -2.69 10.56 19.70
CA ILE A 153 -2.53 10.61 21.17
C ILE A 153 -3.34 11.76 21.77
N TYR A 154 -3.35 12.93 21.12
CA TYR A 154 -3.88 14.17 21.71
C TYR A 154 -5.39 14.41 21.51
N THR A 155 -6.07 13.72 20.61
CA THR A 155 -7.44 14.09 20.16
C THR A 155 -8.56 13.09 20.56
N HIS A 156 -8.49 12.42 21.71
CA HIS A 156 -9.51 11.44 22.17
C HIS A 156 -10.92 12.02 22.41
N THR A 157 -11.61 12.50 21.36
CA THR A 157 -13.04 12.84 21.34
C THR A 157 -13.57 12.81 19.90
N TYR A 158 -14.15 11.66 19.49
CA TYR A 158 -14.99 11.37 18.31
C TYR A 158 -14.47 11.66 16.89
N ILE A 159 -13.99 10.59 16.22
CA ILE A 159 -14.24 10.08 14.85
C ILE A 159 -13.01 9.25 14.46
N TYR A 160 -13.24 7.95 14.23
CA TYR A 160 -12.20 6.92 14.09
C TYR A 160 -11.22 7.19 12.93
N ILE A 161 -9.99 7.59 13.28
CA ILE A 161 -8.82 7.59 12.38
C ILE A 161 -7.78 6.70 13.06
N TYR A 162 -7.78 5.41 12.72
CA TYR A 162 -6.81 4.45 13.25
C TYR A 162 -5.77 4.11 12.19
N ILE A 163 -4.65 4.83 12.12
CA ILE A 163 -3.44 4.28 11.48
C ILE A 163 -2.90 3.17 12.39
N HIS A 164 -3.54 2.00 12.27
CA HIS A 164 -3.05 0.77 12.85
C HIS A 164 -1.81 0.34 12.07
N ILE A 165 -0.66 0.83 12.53
CA ILE A 165 0.62 0.23 12.16
C ILE A 165 0.71 -1.06 12.97
N TYR A 166 0.21 -2.17 12.43
CA TYR A 166 0.52 -3.45 13.04
C TYR A 166 2.03 -3.68 12.85
N MET A 167 2.75 -4.16 13.85
CA MET A 167 4.17 -4.52 13.75
C MET A 167 4.35 -5.86 14.46
N ARG A 168 5.11 -6.80 13.89
CA ARG A 168 5.19 -8.17 14.45
C ARG A 168 6.55 -8.56 15.07
N VAL A 169 7.73 -8.17 14.57
CA VAL A 169 9.06 -8.44 15.22
C VAL A 169 10.20 -7.53 14.63
N GLY A 170 11.18 -7.00 15.43
CA GLY A 170 12.09 -5.86 15.13
C GLY A 170 11.86 -4.46 15.81
N TYR A 171 12.89 -3.87 16.47
CA TYR A 171 12.86 -2.48 16.99
C TYR A 171 12.73 -1.46 15.85
N ILE A 172 11.70 -0.61 15.87
CA ILE A 172 11.56 0.50 14.93
C ILE A 172 11.55 1.81 15.72
N CYS A 173 12.50 2.68 15.40
CA CYS A 173 12.60 3.99 16.03
C CYS A 173 11.94 5.05 15.15
N VAL A 174 11.12 5.86 15.79
CA VAL A 174 10.54 7.06 15.18
C VAL A 174 11.40 8.26 15.61
N PRO A 175 11.98 9.01 14.66
CA PRO A 175 12.78 10.18 14.99
C PRO A 175 11.91 11.25 15.68
N ALA A 176 12.49 11.86 16.72
CA ALA A 176 11.90 12.98 17.43
C ALA A 176 11.65 14.17 16.50
N LEU A 177 10.42 14.68 16.49
CA LEU A 177 10.18 16.08 16.13
C LEU A 177 10.32 16.88 17.43
N SER A 178 11.36 17.72 17.50
CA SER A 178 11.71 18.55 18.65
C SER A 178 10.48 19.23 19.28
N PRO A 179 10.34 19.25 20.62
CA PRO A 179 11.33 18.94 21.65
C PRO A 179 11.18 17.55 22.30
N ALA A 180 10.37 16.64 21.72
CA ALA A 180 10.12 15.33 22.32
C ALA A 180 11.30 14.36 22.10
N PRO A 181 11.61 13.43 23.02
CA PRO A 181 12.59 12.37 22.77
C PRO A 181 12.10 11.39 21.70
N PRO A 182 13.01 10.76 20.92
CA PRO A 182 12.65 9.77 19.91
C PRO A 182 11.95 8.59 20.58
N ARG A 183 10.81 8.14 20.01
CA ARG A 183 10.06 7.00 20.55
C ARG A 183 10.44 5.75 19.77
N CYS A 184 11.11 4.82 20.44
CA CYS A 184 11.34 3.48 19.92
C CYS A 184 10.25 2.55 20.47
N TRP A 185 9.59 1.83 19.58
CA TRP A 185 8.60 0.84 19.95
C TRP A 185 9.27 -0.54 19.92
N GLU A 186 9.26 -1.26 21.05
CA GLU A 186 9.39 -2.72 21.01
C GLU A 186 8.09 -3.30 20.46
N GLN A 187 8.14 -4.23 19.50
CA GLN A 187 6.89 -4.89 19.16
C GLN A 187 6.43 -5.78 20.30
N GLY A 188 5.13 -5.70 20.57
CA GLY A 188 4.44 -6.61 21.47
C GLY A 188 4.11 -6.03 22.84
N THR A 189 4.67 -4.88 23.23
CA THR A 189 4.29 -4.20 24.49
C THR A 189 4.25 -2.69 24.35
N ARG A 190 3.47 -2.06 25.25
CA ARG A 190 3.35 -0.61 25.40
C ARG A 190 4.74 0.04 25.47
N GLU A 191 4.81 1.25 24.90
CA GLU A 191 5.85 2.27 25.08
C GLU A 191 6.96 1.90 26.06
N ILE A 192 8.16 1.66 25.55
CA ILE A 192 9.34 1.76 26.41
C ILE A 192 9.65 3.25 26.51
N SER A 193 9.37 3.82 27.67
CA SER A 193 9.93 5.11 28.04
C SER A 193 11.46 4.99 28.03
N THR A 194 12.11 5.65 27.09
CA THR A 194 13.52 5.98 27.25
C THR A 194 13.60 7.09 28.28
N GLU A 195 14.16 6.79 29.45
CA GLU A 195 14.54 7.77 30.49
C GLU A 195 15.37 8.93 29.92
#